data_AF-A0A4R3U5N4-F1
#
_entry.id   AF-A0A4R3U5N4-F1
#
_cell.length_a   1.000
_cell.length_b   1.000
_cell.length_c   1.000
_cell.angle_alpha   90.00
_cell.angle_beta   90.00
_cell.angle_gamma   90.00
#
_symmetry.space_group_name_H-M   'P 1'
#
loop_
_entity.id
_entity.type
_entity.pdbx_description
1 polymer ?
#
loop_
_entity_poly.entity_id
_entity_poly.type
_entity_poly.pdbx_seq_one_letter_code
_entity_poly.pdbx_strand_id
1 'polypeptide(L)'
;MRVSIGIWGALVALVAAIGGCGGGSGVGLDANGRPLGEGADPSGPMTASFGSIQSHVFTPICTACHAGGAAPQGLRLDANNSFAMLVNVASAEAPSVKRVAPGDAANSYIIQKLEGHAAVGARMPFGGPYLDANTIGLIRQWIDNGAQK
;
A
#
# COMPACT_ATOMS: atom_id res chain seq x y z
N MET A 1 -9.17 67.82 -46.62
CA MET A 1 -8.41 67.39 -47.82
C MET A 1 -7.95 65.96 -47.58
N ARG A 2 -8.31 65.03 -48.46
CA ARG A 2 -8.03 63.59 -48.34
C ARG A 2 -6.53 63.31 -48.53
N VAL A 3 -5.93 62.45 -47.72
CA VAL A 3 -4.83 61.57 -48.15
C VAL A 3 -4.97 60.21 -47.47
N SER A 4 -5.11 59.19 -48.29
CA SER A 4 -5.14 57.77 -47.99
C SER A 4 -3.73 57.24 -47.74
N ILE A 5 -3.53 56.33 -46.77
CA ILE A 5 -2.36 55.44 -46.71
C ILE A 5 -2.88 54.03 -46.41
N GLY A 6 -2.60 53.11 -47.33
CA GLY A 6 -3.06 51.73 -47.31
C GLY A 6 -2.07 50.74 -46.68
N ILE A 7 -2.66 49.65 -46.20
CA ILE A 7 -2.24 48.23 -46.27
C ILE A 7 -0.75 47.95 -46.06
N TRP A 8 -0.41 47.30 -44.95
CA TRP A 8 0.41 46.08 -44.93
C TRP A 8 -0.02 45.22 -43.73
N GLY A 9 -0.94 44.28 -43.98
CA GLY A 9 -1.29 43.25 -43.02
C GLY A 9 -0.23 42.17 -43.02
N ALA A 10 0.55 42.07 -41.94
CA ALA A 10 1.37 40.91 -41.64
C ALA A 10 0.69 40.11 -40.53
N LEU A 11 -0.15 39.15 -40.93
CA LEU A 11 -0.70 38.11 -40.06
C LEU A 11 0.42 37.11 -39.76
N VAL A 12 1.16 37.34 -38.68
CA VAL A 12 2.04 36.31 -38.10
C VAL A 12 1.15 35.36 -37.31
N ALA A 13 0.80 34.23 -37.92
CA ALA A 13 0.17 33.12 -37.22
C ALA A 13 1.22 32.49 -36.28
N LEU A 14 1.18 32.86 -35.00
CA LEU A 14 1.93 32.18 -33.96
C LEU A 14 1.28 30.82 -33.70
N VAL A 15 1.82 29.77 -34.31
CA VAL A 15 1.44 28.38 -34.02
C VAL A 15 1.91 28.07 -32.60
N ALA A 16 0.97 28.11 -31.65
CA ALA A 16 1.18 27.56 -30.32
C ALA A 16 1.22 26.02 -30.43
N ALA A 17 2.43 25.47 -30.54
CA ALA A 17 2.64 24.05 -30.33
C ALA A 17 2.44 23.75 -28.84
N ILE A 18 1.22 23.38 -28.46
CA ILE A 18 0.95 22.77 -27.17
C ILE A 18 1.67 21.42 -27.22
N GLY A 19 2.85 21.35 -26.59
CA GLY A 19 3.54 20.10 -26.34
C GLY A 19 2.61 19.21 -25.52
N GLY A 20 1.97 18.26 -26.18
CA GLY A 20 1.17 17.24 -25.51
C GLY A 20 2.05 16.51 -24.51
N CYS A 21 1.54 16.29 -23.30
CA CYS A 21 2.09 15.25 -22.44
C CYS A 21 2.00 13.94 -23.23
N GLY A 22 3.15 13.44 -23.70
CA GLY A 22 3.22 12.11 -24.26
C GLY A 22 2.78 11.13 -23.18
N GLY A 23 1.62 10.51 -23.38
CA GLY A 23 1.19 9.39 -22.55
C GLY A 23 2.26 8.32 -22.63
N GLY A 24 2.95 8.05 -21.52
CA GLY A 24 3.87 6.93 -21.41
C GLY A 24 3.14 5.63 -21.75
N SER A 25 3.86 4.63 -22.23
CA SER A 25 3.31 3.38 -22.74
C SER A 25 2.56 2.52 -21.71
N GLY A 26 2.48 2.95 -20.45
CA GLY A 26 1.93 2.17 -19.33
C GLY A 26 2.71 0.91 -19.01
N VAL A 27 3.80 0.64 -19.74
CA VAL A 27 4.63 -0.54 -19.55
C VAL A 27 5.33 -0.42 -18.21
N GLY A 28 5.13 -1.43 -17.37
CA GLY A 28 5.67 -1.41 -16.03
C GLY A 28 4.84 -0.59 -15.06
N LEU A 29 3.57 -0.28 -15.32
CA LEU A 29 2.65 0.33 -14.34
C LEU A 29 1.47 -0.61 -13.98
N ASP A 30 0.96 -0.53 -12.75
CA ASP A 30 -0.25 -1.23 -12.30
C ASP A 30 -1.53 -0.53 -12.77
N ALA A 31 -2.70 -1.08 -12.42
CA ALA A 31 -4.01 -0.54 -12.79
C ALA A 31 -4.28 0.88 -12.25
N ASN A 32 -3.45 1.36 -11.32
CA ASN A 32 -3.52 2.69 -10.72
C ASN A 32 -2.39 3.60 -11.22
N GLY A 33 -1.59 3.17 -12.20
CA GLY A 33 -0.50 3.95 -12.79
C GLY A 33 0.80 3.96 -11.98
N ARG A 34 1.03 2.98 -11.09
CA ARG A 34 2.27 2.89 -10.28
C ARG A 34 3.25 1.84 -10.80
N PRO A 35 4.57 2.06 -10.74
CA PRO A 35 5.56 1.08 -11.16
C PRO A 35 5.32 -0.35 -10.64
N LEU A 36 5.34 -1.34 -11.54
CA LEU A 36 5.27 -2.77 -11.21
C LEU A 36 6.53 -3.14 -10.41
N GLY A 37 6.35 -3.54 -9.16
CA GLY A 37 7.43 -3.83 -8.21
C GLY A 37 7.73 -2.70 -7.23
N GLU A 38 7.11 -1.52 -7.39
CA GLU A 38 7.15 -0.46 -6.39
C GLU A 38 6.55 -0.99 -5.06
N GLY A 39 7.33 -0.85 -3.99
CA GLY A 39 7.00 -1.38 -2.67
C GLY A 39 7.68 -2.70 -2.33
N ALA A 40 7.95 -3.60 -3.29
CA ALA A 40 8.62 -4.86 -2.96
C ALA A 40 10.10 -4.68 -2.55
N ASP A 41 10.74 -3.58 -2.95
CA ASP A 41 12.09 -3.20 -2.51
C ASP A 41 12.05 -2.69 -1.07
N PRO A 42 12.70 -3.38 -0.10
CA PRO A 42 12.76 -2.94 1.29
C PRO A 42 13.58 -1.66 1.53
N SER A 43 14.29 -1.16 0.50
CA SER A 43 15.09 0.07 0.55
C SER A 43 14.31 1.30 0.06
N GLY A 44 13.14 1.09 -0.54
CA GLY A 44 12.28 2.14 -1.06
C GLY A 44 11.38 2.77 0.01
N PRO A 45 10.56 3.76 -0.38
CA PRO A 45 9.49 4.23 0.50
C PRO A 45 8.44 3.13 0.69
N MET A 46 7.94 2.99 1.91
CA MET A 46 6.81 2.10 2.20
C MET A 46 5.52 2.64 1.59
N THR A 47 4.71 1.76 1.03
CA THR A 47 3.40 2.08 0.42
C THR A 47 2.31 1.16 0.95
N ALA A 48 1.04 1.49 0.67
CA ALA A 48 -0.13 0.70 1.06
C ALA A 48 -0.41 -0.48 0.10
N SER A 49 0.63 -1.22 -0.28
CA SER A 49 0.53 -2.46 -1.08
C SER A 49 0.97 -3.67 -0.26
N PHE A 50 0.41 -4.84 -0.53
CA PHE A 50 0.80 -6.07 0.20
C PHE A 50 2.30 -6.36 0.04
N GLY A 51 2.84 -6.23 -1.18
CA GLY A 51 4.28 -6.39 -1.42
C GLY A 51 5.14 -5.46 -0.57
N SER A 52 4.72 -4.20 -0.40
CA SER A 52 5.42 -3.24 0.46
C SER A 52 5.34 -3.55 1.93
N ILE A 53 4.16 -3.90 2.41
CA ILE A 53 3.97 -4.32 3.79
C ILE A 53 4.77 -5.60 4.07
N GLN A 54 4.84 -6.52 3.11
CA GLN A 54 5.62 -7.74 3.24
C GLN A 54 7.12 -7.43 3.37
N SER A 55 7.67 -6.58 2.50
CA SER A 55 9.11 -6.28 2.47
C SER A 55 9.56 -5.38 3.64
N HIS A 56 8.73 -4.42 4.06
CA HIS A 56 9.08 -3.44 5.09
C HIS A 56 8.67 -3.83 6.51
N VAL A 57 7.64 -4.68 6.67
CA VAL A 57 7.07 -5.00 7.98
C VAL A 57 7.09 -6.49 8.26
N PHE A 58 6.37 -7.29 7.47
CA PHE A 58 6.17 -8.70 7.82
C PHE A 58 7.49 -9.48 7.80
N THR A 59 8.26 -9.39 6.71
CA THR A 59 9.53 -10.09 6.57
C THR A 59 10.55 -9.64 7.61
N PRO A 60 10.90 -8.35 7.78
CA PRO A 60 11.99 -7.95 8.68
C PRO A 60 11.61 -7.94 10.16
N ILE A 61 10.33 -7.75 10.51
CA ILE A 61 9.90 -7.55 11.91
C ILE A 61 9.11 -8.74 12.42
N CYS A 62 8.10 -9.19 11.66
CA CYS A 62 7.13 -10.16 12.19
C CYS A 62 7.63 -11.61 12.11
N THR A 63 8.43 -11.96 11.10
CA THR A 63 8.95 -13.34 10.94
C THR A 63 9.89 -13.77 12.07
N ALA A 64 10.42 -12.83 12.86
CA ALA A 64 11.20 -13.14 14.06
C ALA A 64 10.46 -14.08 15.03
N CYS A 65 9.13 -14.03 15.05
CA CYS A 65 8.29 -14.98 15.80
C CYS A 65 7.28 -15.71 14.90
N HIS A 66 6.78 -15.06 13.85
CA HIS A 66 5.75 -15.60 12.97
C HIS A 66 6.35 -16.28 11.73
N ALA A 67 7.23 -17.27 11.95
CA ALA A 67 7.81 -18.09 10.88
C ALA A 67 7.98 -19.55 11.31
N GLY A 68 8.05 -20.44 10.32
CA GLY A 68 8.26 -21.87 10.56
C GLY A 68 7.10 -22.57 11.27
N GLY A 69 7.32 -23.81 11.68
CA GLY A 69 6.27 -24.66 12.30
C GLY A 69 5.93 -24.29 13.76
N ALA A 70 6.81 -23.57 14.44
CA ALA A 70 6.62 -23.14 15.83
C ALA A 70 5.97 -21.74 15.95
N ALA A 71 5.55 -21.15 14.84
CA ALA A 71 4.95 -19.82 14.83
C ALA A 71 3.72 -19.76 15.77
N PRO A 72 3.60 -18.75 16.64
CA PRO A 72 2.45 -18.61 17.52
C PRO A 72 1.14 -18.64 16.75
N GLN A 73 0.15 -19.36 17.29
CA GLN A 73 -1.16 -19.55 16.65
C GLN A 73 -1.10 -20.15 15.24
N GLY A 74 0.02 -20.82 14.91
CA GLY A 74 0.30 -21.33 13.57
C GLY A 74 0.39 -20.26 12.48
N LEU A 75 0.49 -18.97 12.83
CA LEU A 75 0.48 -17.86 11.86
C LEU A 75 1.88 -17.60 11.33
N ARG A 76 2.10 -17.89 10.04
CA ARG A 76 3.35 -17.58 9.34
C ARG A 76 3.19 -16.33 8.47
N LEU A 77 4.13 -15.40 8.62
CA LEU A 77 4.16 -14.10 7.94
C LEU A 77 5.38 -13.94 7.03
N ASP A 78 5.97 -15.04 6.59
CA ASP A 78 6.94 -15.05 5.50
C ASP A 78 6.25 -14.90 4.14
N ALA A 79 7.00 -14.47 3.13
CA ALA A 79 6.50 -14.08 1.80
C ALA A 79 5.65 -15.15 1.09
N ASN A 80 5.87 -16.44 1.39
CA ASN A 80 5.12 -17.53 0.77
C ASN A 80 3.76 -17.77 1.45
N ASN A 81 3.57 -17.27 2.67
CA ASN A 81 2.43 -17.63 3.52
C ASN A 81 1.52 -16.45 3.87
N SER A 82 2.07 -15.25 4.12
CA SER A 82 1.34 -14.17 4.81
C SER A 82 -0.03 -13.88 4.21
N PHE A 83 -0.11 -13.70 2.89
CA PHE A 83 -1.36 -13.31 2.24
C PHE A 83 -2.47 -14.33 2.50
N ALA A 84 -2.18 -15.60 2.22
CA ALA A 84 -3.14 -16.70 2.36
C ALA A 84 -3.53 -16.98 3.82
N MET A 85 -2.65 -16.65 4.77
CA MET A 85 -2.92 -16.84 6.20
C MET A 85 -3.60 -15.65 6.87
N LEU A 86 -3.60 -14.47 6.23
CA LEU A 86 -4.18 -13.23 6.76
C LEU A 86 -5.55 -12.92 6.16
N VAL A 87 -5.62 -12.86 4.82
CA VAL A 87 -6.75 -12.24 4.13
C VAL A 87 -7.95 -13.20 4.13
N ASN A 88 -9.09 -12.72 4.64
CA ASN A 88 -10.32 -13.51 4.79
C ASN A 88 -10.21 -14.74 5.71
N VAL A 89 -9.15 -14.84 6.53
CA VAL A 89 -8.97 -15.93 7.49
C VAL A 89 -9.46 -15.50 8.88
N ALA A 90 -10.26 -16.33 9.55
CA ALA A 90 -10.67 -16.08 10.94
C ALA A 90 -9.45 -16.03 11.88
N SER A 91 -9.47 -15.16 12.88
CA SER A 91 -8.45 -15.16 13.93
C SER A 91 -8.58 -16.39 14.81
N ALA A 92 -7.47 -17.04 15.14
CA ALA A 92 -7.45 -18.18 16.05
C ALA A 92 -7.84 -17.76 17.49
N GLU A 93 -7.43 -16.55 17.89
CA GLU A 93 -7.67 -16.02 19.23
C GLU A 93 -9.02 -15.29 19.35
N ALA A 94 -9.60 -14.85 18.23
CA ALA A 94 -10.91 -14.20 18.18
C ALA A 94 -11.70 -14.65 16.93
N PRO A 95 -12.32 -15.84 16.92
CA PRO A 95 -12.89 -16.46 15.72
C PRO A 95 -14.00 -15.65 15.02
N SER A 96 -14.65 -14.72 15.73
CA SER A 96 -15.65 -13.81 15.16
C SER A 96 -15.06 -12.68 14.31
N VAL A 97 -13.74 -12.49 14.33
CA VAL A 97 -13.03 -11.41 13.64
C VAL A 97 -12.02 -12.00 12.66
N LYS A 98 -11.96 -11.47 11.44
CA LYS A 98 -10.94 -11.86 10.45
C LYS A 98 -9.58 -11.26 10.83
N ARG A 99 -8.50 -11.98 10.56
CA ARG A 99 -7.12 -11.49 10.67
C ARG A 99 -6.94 -10.21 9.85
N VAL A 100 -7.35 -10.29 8.58
CA VAL A 100 -7.59 -9.15 7.69
C VAL A 100 -8.97 -9.30 7.06
N ALA A 101 -9.84 -8.32 7.30
CA ALA A 101 -11.12 -8.14 6.64
C ALA A 101 -10.98 -7.10 5.51
N PRO A 102 -10.94 -7.50 4.24
CA PRO A 102 -10.86 -6.56 3.11
C PRO A 102 -11.95 -5.49 3.19
N GLY A 103 -11.58 -4.23 3.05
CA GLY A 103 -12.48 -3.07 3.12
C GLY A 103 -12.84 -2.63 4.54
N ASP A 104 -12.31 -3.27 5.58
CA ASP A 104 -12.64 -2.96 6.97
C ASP A 104 -11.41 -3.12 7.89
N ALA A 105 -10.52 -2.12 7.87
CA ALA A 105 -9.37 -2.08 8.76
C ALA A 105 -9.77 -1.97 10.24
N ALA A 106 -10.88 -1.29 10.54
CA ALA A 106 -11.36 -1.09 11.91
C ALA A 106 -11.72 -2.42 12.59
N ASN A 107 -12.32 -3.35 11.85
CA ASN A 107 -12.66 -4.69 12.34
C ASN A 107 -11.63 -5.76 11.93
N SER A 108 -10.41 -5.38 11.55
CA SER A 108 -9.34 -6.34 11.24
C SER A 108 -8.49 -6.64 12.47
N TYR A 109 -8.35 -7.93 12.83
CA TYR A 109 -7.64 -8.33 14.05
C TYR A 109 -6.15 -7.93 14.04
N ILE A 110 -5.49 -7.89 12.87
CA ILE A 110 -4.11 -7.42 12.77
C ILE A 110 -3.95 -5.98 13.27
N ILE A 111 -4.91 -5.10 12.99
CA ILE A 111 -4.90 -3.71 13.44
C ILE A 111 -5.09 -3.64 14.95
N GLN A 112 -6.00 -4.44 15.51
CA GLN A 112 -6.17 -4.55 16.96
C GLN A 112 -4.88 -4.97 17.68
N LYS A 113 -4.14 -5.92 17.10
CA LYS A 113 -2.83 -6.34 17.63
C LYS A 113 -1.77 -5.26 17.52
N LEU A 114 -1.69 -4.53 16.40
CA LEU A 114 -0.70 -3.48 16.18
C LEU A 114 -0.94 -2.23 17.04
N GLU A 115 -2.20 -1.87 17.26
CA GLU A 115 -2.62 -0.72 18.08
C GLU A 115 -2.73 -1.08 19.57
N GLY A 116 -2.78 -2.37 19.91
CA GLY A 116 -2.72 -2.86 21.29
C GLY A 116 -4.05 -2.89 22.04
N HIS A 117 -5.17 -2.94 21.32
CA HIS A 117 -6.52 -3.04 21.90
C HIS A 117 -7.22 -4.36 21.61
N ALA A 118 -6.50 -5.35 21.05
CA ALA A 118 -7.01 -6.71 20.90
C ALA A 118 -7.45 -7.31 22.25
N ALA A 119 -8.61 -7.98 22.26
CA ALA A 119 -9.18 -8.56 23.49
C ALA A 119 -8.36 -9.72 24.09
N VAL A 120 -7.53 -10.39 23.29
CA VAL A 120 -6.72 -11.54 23.69
C VAL A 120 -5.28 -11.32 23.25
N GLY A 121 -4.33 -11.69 24.12
CA GLY A 121 -2.89 -11.57 23.89
C GLY A 121 -2.39 -10.12 23.99
N ALA A 122 -1.07 -9.95 23.80
CA ALA A 122 -0.41 -8.66 23.90
C ALA A 122 -0.33 -7.91 22.55
N ARG A 123 -0.02 -6.61 22.63
CA ARG A 123 0.30 -5.76 21.47
C ARG A 123 1.49 -6.32 20.70
N MET A 124 1.43 -6.21 19.37
CA MET A 124 2.50 -6.59 18.46
C MET A 124 3.18 -5.36 17.83
N PRO A 125 4.49 -5.41 17.54
CA PRO A 125 5.45 -6.46 17.93
C PRO A 125 5.55 -6.64 19.45
N PHE A 126 5.67 -7.90 19.89
CA PHE A 126 5.66 -8.22 21.32
C PHE A 126 6.84 -7.58 22.04
N GLY A 127 6.59 -6.84 23.12
CA GLY A 127 7.63 -6.14 23.88
C GLY A 127 8.23 -4.91 23.17
N GLY A 128 7.83 -4.64 21.93
CA GLY A 128 8.32 -3.52 21.12
C GLY A 128 9.70 -3.75 20.46
N PRO A 129 10.22 -2.74 19.73
CA PRO A 129 9.59 -1.45 19.46
C PRO A 129 8.29 -1.61 18.67
N TYR A 130 7.27 -0.80 19.02
CA TYR A 130 6.00 -0.82 18.29
C TYR A 130 6.14 -0.09 16.95
N LEU A 131 5.35 -0.50 15.96
CA LEU A 131 5.27 0.22 14.69
C LEU A 131 4.76 1.64 14.94
N ASP A 132 5.31 2.61 14.20
CA ASP A 132 4.81 3.97 14.24
C ASP A 132 3.43 4.10 13.58
N ALA A 133 2.77 5.23 13.85
CA ALA A 133 1.41 5.48 13.37
C ALA A 133 1.33 5.54 11.83
N ASN A 134 2.39 5.97 11.14
CA ASN A 134 2.40 6.06 9.69
C ASN A 134 2.43 4.66 9.04
N THR A 135 3.27 3.79 9.56
CA THR A 135 3.38 2.38 9.16
C THR A 135 2.05 1.65 9.37
N ILE A 136 1.44 1.80 10.55
CA ILE A 136 0.11 1.24 10.83
C ILE A 136 -0.92 1.84 9.86
N GLY A 137 -0.86 3.15 9.59
CA GLY A 137 -1.73 3.84 8.64
C GLY A 137 -1.67 3.25 7.23
N LEU A 138 -0.48 2.92 6.71
CA LEU A 138 -0.32 2.28 5.41
C LEU A 138 -0.89 0.86 5.39
N ILE A 139 -0.76 0.10 6.47
CA ILE A 139 -1.39 -1.22 6.61
C ILE A 139 -2.92 -1.08 6.63
N ARG A 140 -3.47 -0.12 7.38
CA ARG A 140 -4.91 0.17 7.38
C ARG A 140 -5.40 0.53 5.98
N GLN A 141 -4.70 1.44 5.30
CA GLN A 141 -5.04 1.85 3.94
C GLN A 141 -5.04 0.68 2.96
N TRP A 142 -4.07 -0.23 3.05
CA TRP A 142 -4.06 -1.44 2.23
C TRP A 142 -5.30 -2.31 2.47
N ILE A 143 -5.69 -2.50 3.74
CA ILE A 143 -6.89 -3.26 4.10
C ILE A 143 -8.15 -2.57 3.58
N ASP A 144 -8.29 -1.27 3.81
CA ASP A 144 -9.45 -0.48 3.38
C ASP A 144 -9.57 -0.44 1.84
N ASN A 145 -8.44 -0.50 1.12
CA ASN A 145 -8.39 -0.66 -0.35
C ASN A 145 -8.71 -2.09 -0.83
N GLY A 146 -9.20 -2.96 0.05
CA GLY A 146 -9.63 -4.32 -0.30
C GLY A 146 -8.55 -5.38 -0.16
N ALA A 147 -7.43 -5.10 0.52
CA ALA A 147 -6.36 -6.04 0.83
C ALA A 147 -5.86 -6.82 -0.40
N GLN A 148 -5.60 -6.11 -1.50
CA GLN A 148 -5.11 -6.69 -2.76
C GLN A 148 -3.69 -7.25 -2.60
N LYS A 149 -3.40 -8.34 -3.33
CA LYS A 149 -2.08 -8.99 -3.30
C LYS A 149 -1.04 -8.21 -4.09
#